data_AF-A0A7V3KAA4-F1
#
_entry.id   AF-A0A7V3KAA4-F1
#
_cell.length_a   1.000
_cell.length_b   1.000
_cell.length_c   1.000
_cell.angle_alpha   90.00
_cell.angle_beta   90.00
_cell.angle_gamma   90.00
#
_symmetry.space_group_name_H-M   'P 1'
#
loop_
_entity.id
_entity.type
_entity.pdbx_description
1 polymer ?
#
loop_
_entity_poly.entity_id
_entity_poly.type
_entity_poly.pdbx_seq_one_letter_code
_entity_poly.pdbx_strand_id
1 'polypeptide(L)'
;MITEFKEIKKRAKSELEEAEILFRKNKRKLSPEDREQFKNIIQSLAQGLKSKDAEALEKSISEYKFFREKHFSGVKINKTWETLKEILWILLIVFLIRWLAIEPFRIPSGSMIPTLLVGDQLMVNKFIYGWQIPLTTKKLTNFKKPERGEIIVFKFPKNTREDYVKRVVGVPGDRVMMRDGVLFINDKEVPRQYVSPYTGPIDAGFCSEYDLYLEKLGKIEHQMILCHRSHIGDDFGPVDIPKGYLWVMGDNRDNSSDSRSWGLVPMENIKGRAWFIHLPLDPSRHYIPRWNRFFKRIR
;
A
#
# COMPACT_ATOMS: atom_id res chain seq x y z
N MET A 1 -12.26 40.39 26.85
CA MET A 1 -11.20 40.62 25.85
C MET A 1 -10.66 39.34 25.18
N ILE A 2 -9.85 38.46 25.81
CA ILE A 2 -9.24 37.30 25.09
C ILE A 2 -10.29 36.29 24.58
N THR A 3 -11.33 36.00 25.38
CA THR A 3 -12.40 35.06 25.03
C THR A 3 -13.31 35.60 23.93
N GLU A 4 -13.56 36.91 23.96
CA GLU A 4 -14.45 37.63 23.04
C GLU A 4 -13.84 37.72 21.63
N PHE A 5 -12.55 38.06 21.54
CA PHE A 5 -11.84 38.07 20.25
C PHE A 5 -11.76 36.66 19.62
N LYS A 6 -11.64 35.60 20.44
CA LYS A 6 -11.68 34.22 19.94
C LYS A 6 -13.02 33.86 19.30
N GLU A 7 -14.13 34.29 19.88
CA GLU A 7 -15.47 34.06 19.31
C GLU A 7 -15.69 34.86 18.02
N ILE A 8 -15.27 36.13 17.99
CA ILE A 8 -15.31 36.95 16.77
C ILE A 8 -14.51 36.28 15.65
N LYS A 9 -13.31 35.78 15.97
CA LYS A 9 -12.46 35.07 15.01
C LYS A 9 -13.09 33.79 14.48
N LYS A 10 -13.75 33.03 15.35
CA LYS A 10 -14.47 31.80 14.97
C LYS A 10 -15.64 32.10 14.03
N ARG A 11 -16.43 33.15 14.33
CA ARG A 11 -17.51 33.63 13.46
C ARG A 11 -16.96 34.10 12.11
N ALA A 12 -15.99 35.01 12.11
CA ALA A 12 -15.35 35.51 10.90
C ALA A 12 -14.82 34.39 9.98
N LYS A 13 -14.22 33.34 10.55
CA LYS A 13 -13.75 32.19 9.79
C LYS A 13 -14.89 31.44 9.10
N SER A 14 -16.03 31.26 9.78
CA SER A 14 -17.21 30.63 9.19
C SER A 14 -17.83 31.49 8.09
N GLU A 15 -17.91 32.81 8.31
CA GLU A 15 -18.47 33.76 7.34
C GLU A 15 -17.59 33.87 6.08
N LEU A 16 -16.26 33.86 6.24
CA LEU A 16 -15.31 33.84 5.13
C LEU A 16 -15.46 32.58 4.27
N GLU A 17 -15.52 31.40 4.91
CA GLU A 17 -15.73 30.13 4.22
C GLU A 17 -17.04 30.14 3.42
N GLU A 18 -18.10 30.72 4.00
CA GLU A 18 -19.38 30.88 3.34
C GLU A 18 -19.32 31.85 2.14
N ALA A 19 -18.65 33.00 2.32
CA ALA A 19 -18.45 34.01 1.29
C ALA A 19 -17.71 33.45 0.07
N GLU A 20 -16.64 32.69 0.30
CA GLU A 20 -15.87 32.02 -0.75
C GLU A 20 -16.72 31.03 -1.54
N ILE A 21 -17.57 30.24 -0.87
CA ILE A 21 -18.50 29.30 -1.51
C ILE A 21 -19.52 30.07 -2.38
N LEU A 22 -20.13 31.13 -1.84
CA LEU A 22 -21.08 31.97 -2.58
C LEU A 22 -20.46 32.58 -3.82
N PHE A 23 -19.26 33.16 -3.67
CA PHE A 23 -18.55 33.78 -4.78
C PHE A 23 -18.21 32.74 -5.85
N ARG A 24 -17.64 31.59 -5.47
CA ARG A 24 -17.28 30.51 -6.41
C ARG A 24 -18.47 30.03 -7.24
N LYS A 25 -19.64 29.84 -6.60
CA LYS A 25 -20.84 29.29 -7.24
C LYS A 25 -21.69 30.32 -7.98
N ASN A 26 -21.75 31.56 -7.50
CA ASN A 26 -22.71 32.55 -7.98
C ASN A 26 -22.10 33.83 -8.56
N LYS A 27 -20.76 33.97 -8.65
CA LYS A 27 -20.12 35.17 -9.24
C LYS A 27 -20.66 35.56 -10.62
N ARG A 28 -21.12 34.58 -11.42
CA ARG A 28 -21.69 34.85 -12.75
C ARG A 28 -23.03 35.59 -12.71
N LYS A 29 -23.75 35.53 -11.59
CA LYS A 29 -25.04 36.22 -11.38
C LYS A 29 -24.88 37.66 -10.90
N LEU A 30 -23.68 38.06 -10.51
CA LEU A 30 -23.37 39.42 -10.06
C LEU A 30 -22.95 40.30 -11.25
N SER A 31 -23.22 41.60 -11.16
CA SER A 31 -22.64 42.60 -12.07
C SER A 31 -21.09 42.63 -11.93
N PRO A 32 -20.34 43.15 -12.91
CA PRO A 32 -18.88 43.26 -12.79
C PRO A 32 -18.44 44.07 -11.55
N GLU A 33 -19.19 45.13 -11.22
CA GLU A 33 -18.96 45.99 -10.05
C GLU A 33 -19.20 45.24 -8.74
N ASP A 34 -20.35 44.56 -8.62
CA ASP A 34 -20.69 43.77 -7.43
C ASP A 34 -19.72 42.59 -7.23
N ARG A 35 -19.17 42.01 -8.31
CA ARG A 35 -18.14 40.96 -8.21
C ARG A 35 -16.86 41.49 -7.58
N GLU A 36 -16.39 42.66 -8.02
CA GLU A 36 -15.17 43.23 -7.48
C GLU A 36 -15.37 43.68 -6.03
N GLN A 37 -16.54 44.27 -5.73
CA GLN A 37 -16.93 44.58 -4.36
C GLN A 37 -16.93 43.33 -3.47
N PHE A 38 -17.53 42.23 -3.92
CA PHE A 38 -17.59 41.01 -3.12
C PHE A 38 -16.20 40.39 -2.91
N LYS A 39 -15.33 40.45 -3.92
CA LYS A 39 -13.94 40.00 -3.82
C LYS A 39 -13.15 40.82 -2.80
N ASN A 40 -13.34 42.14 -2.77
CA ASN A 40 -12.73 43.03 -1.78
C ASN A 40 -13.21 42.71 -0.37
N ILE A 41 -14.51 42.44 -0.18
CA ILE A 41 -15.07 42.01 1.11
C ILE A 41 -14.42 40.70 1.60
N ILE A 42 -14.28 39.71 0.71
CA ILE A 42 -13.61 38.44 1.03
C ILE A 42 -12.14 38.68 1.44
N GLN A 43 -11.43 39.57 0.74
CA GLN A 43 -10.06 39.93 1.08
C GLN A 43 -9.96 40.64 2.44
N SER A 44 -10.85 41.58 2.74
CA SER A 44 -10.93 42.28 4.03
C SER A 44 -11.17 41.30 5.18
N LEU A 45 -12.08 40.35 5.03
CA LEU A 45 -12.31 39.26 6.00
C LEU A 45 -11.06 38.41 6.22
N ALA A 46 -10.38 38.00 5.14
CA ALA A 46 -9.16 37.19 5.21
C ALA A 46 -8.00 37.95 5.87
N GLN A 47 -7.89 39.26 5.64
CA GLN A 47 -6.88 40.12 6.24
C GLN A 47 -7.18 40.40 7.72
N GLY A 48 -8.44 40.68 8.05
CA GLY A 48 -8.89 40.88 9.44
C GLY A 48 -8.70 39.63 10.32
N LEU A 49 -8.79 38.43 9.76
CA LEU A 49 -8.48 37.18 10.48
C LEU A 49 -6.99 37.03 10.84
N LYS A 50 -6.10 37.72 10.10
CA LYS A 50 -4.66 37.74 10.35
C LYS A 50 -4.25 38.87 11.29
N SER A 51 -4.99 39.98 11.32
CA SER A 51 -4.75 41.08 12.25
C SER A 51 -5.25 40.75 13.67
N LYS A 52 -4.82 41.53 14.66
CA LYS A 52 -5.35 41.51 16.03
C LYS A 52 -6.42 42.59 16.26
N ASP A 53 -6.98 43.11 15.16
CA ASP A 53 -7.94 44.21 15.18
C ASP A 53 -9.36 43.65 15.16
N ALA A 54 -10.01 43.68 16.34
CA ALA A 54 -11.36 43.17 16.50
C ALA A 54 -12.40 44.04 15.79
N GLU A 55 -12.18 45.35 15.74
CA GLU A 55 -13.13 46.32 15.22
C GLU A 55 -13.17 46.27 13.68
N ALA A 56 -11.99 46.22 13.05
CA ALA A 56 -11.89 46.01 11.60
C ALA A 56 -12.50 44.67 11.15
N LEU A 57 -12.36 43.62 11.98
CA LEU A 57 -12.92 42.30 11.70
C LEU A 57 -14.46 42.29 11.81
N GLU A 58 -15.03 42.90 12.85
CA GLU A 58 -16.48 43.07 12.99
C GLU A 58 -17.10 43.92 11.86
N LYS A 59 -16.41 44.99 11.45
CA LYS A 59 -16.82 45.79 10.29
C LYS A 59 -16.86 44.94 9.01
N SER A 60 -15.82 44.14 8.77
CA SER A 60 -15.75 43.26 7.60
C SER A 60 -16.85 42.18 7.61
N ILE A 61 -17.17 41.62 8.79
CA ILE A 61 -18.30 40.67 8.95
C ILE A 61 -19.62 41.36 8.61
N SER A 62 -19.82 42.59 9.08
CA SER A 62 -21.05 43.35 8.87
C SER A 62 -21.25 43.73 7.40
N GLU A 63 -20.18 44.17 6.72
CA GLU A 63 -20.18 44.43 5.28
C GLU A 63 -20.54 43.19 4.47
N TYR A 64 -19.97 42.03 4.83
CA TYR A 64 -20.32 40.76 4.19
C TYR A 64 -21.78 40.38 4.40
N LYS A 65 -22.30 40.48 5.63
CA LYS A 65 -23.71 40.16 5.92
C LYS A 65 -24.66 41.04 5.13
N PHE A 66 -24.37 42.33 5.04
CA PHE A 66 -25.16 43.26 4.23
C PHE A 66 -25.13 42.89 2.74
N PHE A 67 -23.95 42.60 2.20
CA PHE A 67 -23.81 42.19 0.80
C PHE A 67 -24.54 40.87 0.52
N ARG A 68 -24.40 39.90 1.43
CA ARG A 68 -25.09 38.60 1.37
C ARG A 68 -26.60 38.79 1.35
N GLU A 69 -27.15 39.62 2.23
CA GLU A 69 -28.59 39.84 2.30
C GLU A 69 -29.11 40.46 1.00
N LYS A 70 -28.41 41.47 0.47
CA LYS A 70 -28.79 42.15 -0.77
C LYS A 70 -28.76 41.25 -2.01
N HIS A 71 -27.75 40.38 -2.13
CA HIS A 71 -27.51 39.63 -3.37
C HIS A 71 -27.81 38.13 -3.28
N PHE A 72 -27.91 37.56 -2.07
CA PHE A 72 -27.96 36.11 -1.83
C PHE A 72 -28.99 35.68 -0.76
N SER A 73 -29.96 36.52 -0.37
CA SER A 73 -30.97 36.20 0.66
C SER A 73 -31.73 34.87 0.41
N GLY A 74 -32.00 34.52 -0.86
CA GLY A 74 -32.64 33.25 -1.23
C GLY A 74 -31.70 32.05 -1.40
N VAL A 75 -30.37 32.25 -1.32
CA VAL A 75 -29.38 31.20 -1.62
C VAL A 75 -29.03 30.44 -0.34
N LYS A 76 -29.64 29.27 -0.16
CA LYS A 76 -29.26 28.33 0.91
C LYS A 76 -27.98 27.59 0.53
N ILE A 77 -26.93 27.79 1.32
CA ILE A 77 -25.71 26.99 1.22
C ILE A 77 -25.86 25.80 2.14
N ASN A 78 -25.98 24.61 1.56
CA ASN A 78 -26.05 23.40 2.36
C ASN A 78 -24.62 22.93 2.69
N LYS A 79 -24.04 23.50 3.75
CA LYS A 79 -22.64 23.25 4.17
C LYS A 79 -22.35 21.76 4.33
N THR A 80 -23.33 21.00 4.82
CA THR A 80 -23.24 19.53 4.97
C THR A 80 -23.00 18.82 3.63
N TRP A 81 -23.65 19.23 2.54
CA TRP A 81 -23.46 18.61 1.22
C TRP A 81 -22.11 18.90 0.59
N GLU A 82 -21.54 20.09 0.83
CA GLU A 82 -20.19 20.40 0.36
C GLU A 82 -19.15 19.52 1.07
N THR A 83 -19.23 19.41 2.40
CA THR A 83 -18.35 18.52 3.18
C THR A 83 -18.52 17.06 2.78
N LEU A 84 -19.77 16.60 2.58
CA LEU A 84 -20.05 15.23 2.12
C LEU A 84 -19.46 14.96 0.73
N LYS A 85 -19.56 15.92 -0.19
CA LYS A 85 -18.99 15.80 -1.53
C LYS A 85 -17.47 15.68 -1.49
N GLU A 86 -16.79 16.47 -0.65
CA GLU A 86 -15.33 16.38 -0.48
C GLU A 86 -14.90 15.03 0.10
N ILE A 87 -15.58 14.56 1.14
CA ILE A 87 -15.36 13.22 1.71
C ILE A 87 -15.58 12.16 0.64
N LEU A 88 -16.65 12.26 -0.16
CA LEU A 88 -16.95 11.33 -1.23
C LEU A 88 -15.83 11.31 -2.29
N TRP A 89 -15.28 12.47 -2.67
CA TRP A 89 -14.15 12.55 -3.59
C TRP A 89 -12.89 11.90 -3.01
N ILE A 90 -12.57 12.15 -1.74
CA ILE A 90 -11.43 11.50 -1.08
C ILE A 90 -11.62 9.98 -1.05
N LEU A 91 -12.80 9.50 -0.66
CA LEU A 91 -13.14 8.09 -0.64
C LEU A 91 -13.05 7.48 -2.04
N LEU A 92 -13.54 8.18 -3.07
CA LEU A 92 -13.44 7.75 -4.46
C LEU A 92 -11.99 7.66 -4.93
N ILE A 93 -11.15 8.65 -4.63
CA ILE A 93 -9.73 8.63 -4.97
C ILE A 93 -9.02 7.48 -4.28
N VAL A 94 -9.24 7.29 -2.97
CA VAL A 94 -8.66 6.17 -2.21
C VAL A 94 -9.13 4.83 -2.78
N PHE A 95 -10.42 4.72 -3.13
CA PHE A 95 -10.97 3.53 -3.76
C PHE A 95 -10.33 3.26 -5.12
N LEU A 96 -10.17 4.27 -5.98
CA LEU A 96 -9.52 4.15 -7.28
C LEU A 96 -8.05 3.73 -7.14
N ILE A 97 -7.30 4.34 -6.21
CA ILE A 97 -5.91 3.94 -5.93
C ILE A 97 -5.85 2.50 -5.46
N ARG A 98 -6.74 2.10 -4.55
CA ARG A 98 -6.79 0.71 -4.04
C ARG A 98 -7.16 -0.29 -5.13
N TRP A 99 -8.04 0.11 -6.01
CA TRP A 99 -8.49 -0.71 -7.12
C TRP A 99 -7.38 -0.92 -8.15
N LEU A 100 -6.64 0.15 -8.50
CA LEU A 100 -5.71 0.15 -9.62
C LEU A 100 -4.27 -0.18 -9.26
N ALA A 101 -3.79 0.30 -8.13
CA ALA A 101 -2.35 0.34 -7.85
C ALA A 101 -1.96 -0.53 -6.66
N ILE A 102 -2.74 -0.47 -5.58
CA ILE A 102 -2.25 -0.89 -4.26
C ILE A 102 -3.30 -1.72 -3.51
N GLU A 103 -2.93 -2.92 -3.08
CA GLU A 103 -3.79 -3.77 -2.24
C GLU A 103 -3.08 -4.21 -0.95
N PRO A 104 -3.73 -4.10 0.22
CA PRO A 104 -3.19 -4.67 1.44
C PRO A 104 -3.40 -6.18 1.48
N PHE A 105 -2.38 -6.93 1.90
CA PHE A 105 -2.45 -8.37 2.11
C PHE A 105 -1.97 -8.74 3.50
N ARG A 106 -2.71 -9.59 4.21
CA ARG A 106 -2.28 -10.15 5.48
C ARG A 106 -1.54 -11.47 5.26
N ILE A 107 -0.44 -11.67 5.97
CA ILE A 107 0.33 -12.92 5.95
C ILE A 107 -0.23 -13.91 6.96
N PRO A 108 -0.80 -15.04 6.51
CA PRO A 108 -1.44 -16.00 7.39
C PRO A 108 -0.49 -17.10 7.89
N SER A 109 0.65 -17.33 7.22
CA SER A 109 1.55 -18.47 7.50
C SER A 109 3.02 -18.08 7.54
N GLY A 110 3.84 -18.93 8.19
CA GLY A 110 5.28 -18.74 8.39
C GLY A 110 6.20 -19.11 7.23
N SER A 111 5.67 -19.40 6.04
CA SER A 111 6.48 -19.91 4.92
C SER A 111 7.50 -18.92 4.33
N MET A 112 7.35 -17.64 4.67
CA MET A 112 8.24 -16.55 4.23
C MET A 112 9.09 -15.99 5.39
N ILE A 113 9.11 -16.67 6.54
CA ILE A 113 10.03 -16.35 7.65
C ILE A 113 11.47 -16.55 7.14
N PRO A 114 12.41 -15.67 7.47
CA PRO A 114 12.31 -14.54 8.41
C PRO A 114 11.91 -13.21 7.76
N THR A 115 11.84 -13.18 6.43
CA THR A 115 11.54 -11.97 5.66
C THR A 115 10.17 -11.40 6.02
N LEU A 116 9.14 -12.25 6.01
CA LEU A 116 7.75 -11.93 6.36
C LEU A 116 7.30 -12.83 7.51
N LEU A 117 6.72 -12.23 8.54
CA LEU A 117 6.24 -12.95 9.71
C LEU A 117 4.72 -13.07 9.69
N VAL A 118 4.19 -14.09 10.36
CA VAL A 118 2.74 -14.27 10.53
C VAL A 118 2.14 -13.00 11.17
N GLY A 119 1.06 -12.51 10.57
CA GLY A 119 0.37 -11.29 10.97
C GLY A 119 0.91 -9.99 10.38
N ASP A 120 2.05 -10.02 9.67
CA ASP A 120 2.47 -8.89 8.86
C ASP A 120 1.41 -8.57 7.81
N GLN A 121 1.13 -7.28 7.60
CA GLN A 121 0.29 -6.82 6.51
C GLN A 121 1.13 -6.05 5.49
N LEU A 122 1.19 -6.59 4.28
CA LEU A 122 1.96 -6.07 3.17
C LEU A 122 1.14 -5.08 2.37
N MET A 123 1.82 -4.10 1.82
CA MET A 123 1.32 -3.32 0.71
C MET A 123 1.82 -3.93 -0.59
N VAL A 124 0.91 -4.34 -1.47
CA VAL A 124 1.23 -5.00 -2.75
C VAL A 124 1.02 -4.04 -3.91
N ASN A 125 2.04 -3.89 -4.75
CA ASN A 125 1.97 -3.11 -5.98
C ASN A 125 1.46 -4.00 -7.12
N LYS A 126 0.23 -3.75 -7.55
CA LYS A 126 -0.44 -4.45 -8.66
C LYS A 126 0.02 -3.97 -10.02
N PHE A 127 0.21 -2.65 -10.13
CA PHE A 127 0.44 -1.96 -11.39
C PHE A 127 1.76 -2.37 -12.07
N ILE A 128 2.77 -2.77 -11.29
CA ILE A 128 4.11 -3.05 -11.82
C ILE A 128 4.15 -4.14 -12.89
N TYR A 129 3.24 -5.12 -12.82
CA TYR A 129 3.21 -6.23 -13.78
C TYR A 129 2.14 -6.08 -14.85
N GLY A 130 1.49 -4.91 -14.93
CA GLY A 130 0.42 -4.66 -15.90
C GLY A 130 -0.89 -4.20 -15.29
N TRP A 131 -1.73 -3.60 -16.12
CA TRP A 131 -3.10 -3.27 -15.74
C TRP A 131 -3.99 -4.50 -15.82
N GLN A 132 -4.57 -4.90 -14.69
CA GLN A 132 -5.56 -5.98 -14.66
C GLN A 132 -6.92 -5.46 -15.12
N ILE A 133 -7.55 -6.16 -16.07
CA ILE A 133 -8.89 -5.79 -16.55
C ILE A 133 -9.89 -6.04 -15.42
N PRO A 134 -10.79 -5.08 -15.11
CA PRO A 134 -11.79 -5.22 -14.06
C PRO A 134 -12.55 -6.54 -14.14
N LEU A 135 -12.77 -7.20 -12.99
CA LEU A 135 -13.51 -8.46 -12.87
C LEU A 135 -12.89 -9.67 -13.59
N THR A 136 -11.67 -9.56 -14.13
CA THR A 136 -10.99 -10.67 -14.81
C THR A 136 -9.58 -10.88 -14.26
N THR A 137 -8.93 -11.99 -14.61
CA THR A 137 -7.50 -12.24 -14.33
C THR A 137 -6.58 -11.79 -15.45
N LYS A 138 -7.13 -11.30 -16.57
CA LYS A 138 -6.33 -10.91 -17.75
C LYS A 138 -5.66 -9.56 -17.53
N LYS A 139 -4.39 -9.46 -17.95
CA LYS A 139 -3.62 -8.22 -17.94
C LYS A 139 -3.58 -7.63 -19.35
N LEU A 140 -3.84 -6.34 -19.45
CA LEU A 140 -3.86 -5.61 -20.73
C LEU A 140 -2.44 -5.29 -21.23
N THR A 141 -1.51 -5.10 -20.31
CA THR A 141 -0.12 -4.70 -20.59
C THR A 141 0.85 -5.53 -19.75
N ASN A 142 2.12 -5.62 -20.19
CA ASN A 142 3.22 -6.23 -19.43
C ASN A 142 4.31 -5.18 -19.20
N PHE A 143 4.09 -4.25 -18.27
CA PHE A 143 5.01 -3.12 -18.04
C PHE A 143 6.41 -3.57 -17.58
N LYS A 144 6.46 -4.50 -16.63
CA LYS A 144 7.69 -5.14 -16.16
C LYS A 144 7.46 -6.64 -16.04
N LYS A 145 8.46 -7.45 -16.35
CA LYS A 145 8.45 -8.89 -16.05
C LYS A 145 8.93 -9.11 -14.62
N PRO A 146 8.38 -10.09 -13.87
CA PRO A 146 8.91 -10.49 -12.58
C PRO A 146 10.38 -10.89 -12.70
N GLU A 147 11.18 -10.43 -11.74
CA GLU A 147 12.62 -10.70 -11.68
C GLU A 147 12.94 -11.69 -10.56
N ARG A 148 14.06 -12.41 -10.70
CA ARG A 148 14.55 -13.31 -9.64
C ARG A 148 14.78 -12.53 -8.35
N GLY A 149 14.41 -13.15 -7.24
CA GLY A 149 14.46 -12.58 -5.90
C GLY A 149 13.25 -11.72 -5.55
N GLU A 150 12.38 -11.30 -6.49
CA GLU A 150 11.20 -10.52 -6.11
C GLU A 150 10.20 -11.39 -5.33
N ILE A 151 9.55 -10.81 -4.30
CA ILE A 151 8.44 -11.46 -3.60
C ILE A 151 7.13 -11.05 -4.26
N ILE A 152 6.33 -12.04 -4.64
CA ILE A 152 5.06 -11.84 -5.34
C ILE A 152 3.89 -12.43 -4.55
N VAL A 153 2.73 -11.81 -4.73
CA VAL A 153 1.44 -12.35 -4.31
C VAL A 153 0.72 -12.86 -5.55
N PHE A 154 0.24 -14.10 -5.52
CA PHE A 154 -0.39 -14.74 -6.65
C PHE A 154 -1.50 -15.70 -6.20
N LYS A 155 -2.46 -15.95 -7.10
CA LYS A 155 -3.48 -16.98 -6.89
C LYS A 155 -2.85 -18.36 -7.01
N PHE A 156 -3.07 -19.22 -6.03
CA PHE A 156 -2.52 -20.57 -6.01
C PHE A 156 -2.97 -21.37 -7.26
N PRO A 157 -2.04 -21.96 -8.07
CA PRO A 157 -2.41 -22.59 -9.34
C PRO A 157 -3.37 -23.78 -9.21
N LYS A 158 -3.35 -24.53 -8.11
CA LYS A 158 -4.25 -25.67 -7.90
C LYS A 158 -5.60 -25.26 -7.30
N ASN A 159 -5.65 -24.15 -6.59
CA ASN A 159 -6.89 -23.58 -6.06
C ASN A 159 -6.85 -22.04 -6.10
N THR A 160 -7.44 -21.45 -7.13
CA THR A 160 -7.39 -20.00 -7.36
C THR A 160 -8.20 -19.16 -6.35
N ARG A 161 -8.84 -19.78 -5.36
CA ARG A 161 -9.50 -19.11 -4.23
C ARG A 161 -8.51 -18.71 -3.14
N GLU A 162 -7.31 -19.28 -3.15
CA GLU A 162 -6.26 -18.99 -2.17
C GLU A 162 -5.17 -18.10 -2.78
N ASP A 163 -4.66 -17.18 -1.97
CA ASP A 163 -3.54 -16.30 -2.33
C ASP A 163 -2.28 -16.74 -1.59
N TYR A 164 -1.19 -16.88 -2.34
CA TYR A 164 0.10 -17.31 -1.84
C TYR A 164 1.11 -16.18 -2.00
N VAL A 165 2.05 -16.11 -1.07
CA VAL A 165 3.18 -15.18 -1.10
C VAL A 165 4.46 -16.00 -1.12
N LYS A 166 5.24 -15.87 -2.20
CA LYS A 166 6.51 -16.58 -2.40
C LYS A 166 7.54 -15.71 -3.09
N ARG A 167 8.80 -16.09 -2.99
CA ARG A 167 9.92 -15.49 -3.71
C ARG A 167 10.08 -16.13 -5.07
N VAL A 168 10.25 -15.31 -6.11
CA VAL A 168 10.57 -15.77 -7.47
C VAL A 168 12.00 -16.26 -7.48
N VAL A 169 12.20 -17.54 -7.76
CA VAL A 169 13.54 -18.15 -7.87
C VAL A 169 13.92 -18.29 -9.33
N GLY A 170 13.02 -18.82 -10.15
CA GLY A 170 13.24 -19.01 -11.58
C GLY A 170 12.23 -18.24 -12.44
N VAL A 171 12.73 -17.71 -13.55
CA VAL A 171 11.97 -16.95 -14.57
C VAL A 171 12.06 -17.68 -15.93
N PRO A 172 11.26 -17.29 -16.96
CA PRO A 172 11.28 -17.98 -18.25
C PRO A 172 12.68 -18.08 -18.87
N GLY A 173 13.03 -19.28 -19.31
CA GLY A 173 14.35 -19.60 -19.86
C GLY A 173 15.34 -20.15 -18.83
N ASP A 174 14.99 -20.15 -17.54
CA ASP A 174 15.82 -20.76 -16.51
C ASP A 174 15.63 -22.27 -16.43
N ARG A 175 16.70 -22.95 -16.05
CA ARG A 175 16.70 -24.33 -15.56
C ARG A 175 16.97 -24.30 -14.06
N VAL A 176 16.03 -24.80 -13.26
CA VAL A 176 16.16 -24.85 -11.80
C VAL A 176 16.22 -26.30 -11.32
N MET A 177 17.12 -26.58 -10.39
CA MET A 177 17.23 -27.89 -9.72
C MET A 177 17.75 -27.73 -8.30
N MET A 178 17.49 -28.71 -7.46
CA MET A 178 18.13 -28.82 -6.16
C MET A 178 18.83 -30.17 -6.05
N ARG A 179 20.09 -30.13 -5.63
CA ARG A 179 20.94 -31.31 -5.43
C ARG A 179 21.62 -31.21 -4.09
N ASP A 180 21.52 -32.25 -3.26
CA ASP A 180 22.04 -32.28 -1.90
C ASP A 180 21.56 -31.08 -1.05
N GLY A 181 20.30 -30.64 -1.27
CA GLY A 181 19.72 -29.48 -0.58
C GLY A 181 20.34 -28.13 -0.96
N VAL A 182 21.08 -28.06 -2.07
CA VAL A 182 21.66 -26.85 -2.65
C VAL A 182 20.92 -26.49 -3.93
N LEU A 183 20.48 -25.23 -4.04
CA LEU A 183 19.76 -24.71 -5.19
C LEU A 183 20.73 -24.36 -6.33
N PHE A 184 20.41 -24.81 -7.55
CA PHE A 184 21.13 -24.47 -8.77
C PHE A 184 20.19 -23.79 -9.77
N ILE A 185 20.69 -22.73 -10.43
CA ILE A 185 19.99 -22.04 -11.53
C ILE A 185 20.94 -22.00 -12.73
N ASN A 186 20.52 -22.59 -13.86
CA ASN A 186 21.32 -22.74 -15.07
C ASN A 186 22.68 -23.40 -14.77
N ASP A 187 22.63 -24.53 -14.05
CA ASP A 187 23.77 -25.34 -13.62
C ASP A 187 24.79 -24.62 -12.71
N LYS A 188 24.45 -23.42 -12.22
CA LYS A 188 25.27 -22.65 -11.27
C LYS A 188 24.64 -22.71 -9.90
N GLU A 189 25.45 -23.08 -8.91
CA GLU A 189 25.06 -23.02 -7.50
C GLU A 189 24.65 -21.58 -7.14
N VAL A 190 23.50 -21.46 -6.47
CA VAL A 190 23.05 -20.20 -5.90
C VAL A 190 23.84 -19.96 -4.61
N PRO A 191 24.66 -18.90 -4.54
CA PRO A 191 25.48 -18.65 -3.36
C PRO A 191 24.62 -18.45 -2.11
N ARG A 192 24.96 -19.18 -1.05
CA ARG A 192 24.42 -18.98 0.30
C ARG A 192 25.53 -18.94 1.34
N GLN A 193 25.36 -18.11 2.36
CA GLN A 193 26.29 -17.97 3.48
C GLN A 193 25.53 -18.20 4.79
N TYR A 194 26.03 -19.12 5.61
CA TYR A 194 25.54 -19.28 6.98
C TYR A 194 25.84 -18.04 7.81
N VAL A 195 24.86 -17.57 8.58
CA VAL A 195 24.96 -16.38 9.42
C VAL A 195 25.02 -16.76 10.90
N SER A 196 24.01 -17.47 11.39
CA SER A 196 23.83 -17.83 12.80
C SER A 196 22.71 -18.84 12.96
N PRO A 197 22.51 -19.42 14.14
CA PRO A 197 21.23 -20.03 14.49
C PRO A 197 20.13 -18.95 14.41
N TYR A 198 18.95 -19.33 13.94
CA TYR A 198 17.79 -18.44 13.86
C TYR A 198 17.05 -18.43 15.21
N THR A 199 16.90 -17.24 15.80
CA THR A 199 16.26 -17.04 17.11
C THR A 199 14.97 -16.23 17.04
N GLY A 200 14.46 -15.99 15.82
CA GLY A 200 13.25 -15.21 15.62
C GLY A 200 11.96 -16.05 15.76
N PRO A 201 10.79 -15.42 15.58
CA PRO A 201 9.53 -16.12 15.64
C PRO A 201 9.45 -17.22 14.59
N ILE A 202 9.09 -18.42 15.03
CA ILE A 202 8.76 -19.55 14.17
C ILE A 202 7.26 -19.80 14.23
N ASP A 203 6.69 -20.21 13.11
CA ASP A 203 5.33 -20.75 13.07
C ASP A 203 5.35 -22.20 13.55
N ALA A 204 4.21 -22.77 13.93
CA ALA A 204 4.13 -24.19 14.27
C ALA A 204 4.66 -25.01 13.09
N GLY A 205 5.77 -25.73 13.30
CA GLY A 205 6.55 -26.34 12.23
C GLY A 205 7.20 -27.64 12.65
N PHE A 206 7.77 -28.33 11.67
CA PHE A 206 8.35 -29.67 11.83
C PHE A 206 9.66 -29.67 12.63
N CYS A 207 10.38 -28.56 12.67
CA CYS A 207 11.70 -28.47 13.29
C CYS A 207 11.70 -27.54 14.51
N SER A 208 12.47 -27.91 15.53
CA SER A 208 12.68 -27.13 16.75
C SER A 208 13.74 -26.04 16.60
N GLU A 209 14.71 -26.26 15.71
CA GLU A 209 15.86 -25.37 15.50
C GLU A 209 16.05 -25.09 14.01
N TYR A 210 16.41 -23.84 13.70
CA TYR A 210 16.66 -23.38 12.34
C TYR A 210 17.99 -22.63 12.28
N ASP A 211 18.66 -22.70 11.14
CA ASP A 211 19.86 -21.95 10.80
C ASP A 211 19.50 -20.82 9.81
N LEU A 212 20.04 -19.63 10.04
CA LEU A 212 19.85 -18.45 9.20
C LEU A 212 20.95 -18.36 8.15
N TYR A 213 20.55 -18.16 6.90
CA TYR A 213 21.44 -17.96 5.77
C TYR A 213 21.12 -16.65 5.03
N LEU A 214 22.14 -16.07 4.41
CA LEU A 214 21.98 -15.08 3.33
C LEU A 214 22.15 -15.78 2.00
N GLU A 215 21.12 -15.72 1.14
CA GLU A 215 21.15 -16.30 -0.20
C GLU A 215 21.02 -15.20 -1.27
N LYS A 216 21.80 -15.35 -2.36
CA LYS A 216 21.88 -14.36 -3.43
C LYS A 216 21.22 -14.85 -4.72
N LEU A 217 20.03 -14.34 -5.02
CA LEU A 217 19.30 -14.57 -6.27
C LEU A 217 19.54 -13.41 -7.24
N GLY A 218 20.55 -13.55 -8.09
CA GLY A 218 20.95 -12.51 -9.04
C GLY A 218 21.47 -11.27 -8.33
N LYS A 219 20.70 -10.17 -8.35
CA LYS A 219 21.06 -8.90 -7.69
C LYS A 219 20.48 -8.76 -6.28
N ILE A 220 19.57 -9.67 -5.90
CA ILE A 220 18.86 -9.61 -4.62
C ILE A 220 19.51 -10.59 -3.65
N GLU A 221 19.99 -10.05 -2.54
CA GLU A 221 20.40 -10.82 -1.38
C GLU A 221 19.26 -10.80 -0.35
N HIS A 222 18.92 -11.97 0.18
CA HIS A 222 17.81 -12.12 1.12
C HIS A 222 18.13 -13.13 2.20
N GLN A 223 17.37 -13.07 3.29
CA GLN A 223 17.44 -14.02 4.38
C GLN A 223 16.57 -15.23 4.07
N MET A 224 17.09 -16.42 4.37
CA MET A 224 16.33 -17.67 4.35
C MET A 224 16.71 -18.52 5.55
N ILE A 225 15.81 -19.40 5.98
CA ILE A 225 16.08 -20.33 7.08
C ILE A 225 15.91 -21.77 6.61
N LEU A 226 16.76 -22.63 7.17
CA LEU A 226 16.76 -24.08 6.99
C LEU A 226 16.69 -24.75 8.37
N CYS A 227 16.10 -25.92 8.49
CA CYS A 227 16.09 -26.70 9.71
C CYS A 227 17.52 -27.12 10.08
N HIS A 228 17.89 -26.91 11.34
CA HIS A 228 19.20 -27.31 11.85
C HIS A 228 19.37 -28.82 11.70
N ARG A 229 20.49 -29.25 11.09
CA ARG A 229 20.82 -30.66 10.79
C ARG A 229 19.83 -31.39 9.87
N SER A 230 18.91 -30.68 9.22
CA SER A 230 18.18 -31.23 8.08
C SER A 230 19.02 -31.03 6.82
N HIS A 231 19.74 -32.07 6.43
CA HIS A 231 20.40 -32.16 5.12
C HIS A 231 19.58 -32.99 4.12
N ILE A 232 18.36 -33.39 4.51
CA ILE A 232 17.55 -34.33 3.74
C ILE A 232 16.73 -33.57 2.69
N GLY A 233 17.12 -33.74 1.42
CA GLY A 233 16.29 -34.49 0.49
C GLY A 233 15.01 -33.84 -0.06
N ASP A 234 15.03 -32.54 -0.35
CA ASP A 234 14.07 -31.93 -1.28
C ASP A 234 14.66 -31.81 -2.71
N ASP A 235 15.55 -32.73 -3.08
CA ASP A 235 16.15 -32.74 -4.41
C ASP A 235 15.04 -32.81 -5.47
N PHE A 236 15.13 -31.93 -6.46
CA PHE A 236 14.12 -31.83 -7.50
C PHE A 236 14.75 -31.41 -8.81
N GLY A 237 14.00 -31.67 -9.88
CA GLY A 237 14.33 -31.21 -11.21
C GLY A 237 15.33 -32.12 -11.92
N PRO A 238 15.96 -31.62 -12.99
CA PRO A 238 15.87 -30.25 -13.48
C PRO A 238 14.46 -29.86 -13.99
N VAL A 239 14.10 -28.59 -13.81
CA VAL A 239 12.86 -28.00 -14.33
C VAL A 239 13.22 -26.80 -15.22
N ASP A 240 12.93 -26.93 -16.52
CA ASP A 240 13.04 -25.83 -17.48
C ASP A 240 11.76 -24.97 -17.41
N ILE A 241 11.92 -23.64 -17.26
CA ILE A 241 10.80 -22.72 -17.06
C ILE A 241 10.34 -22.15 -18.41
N PRO A 242 9.14 -22.51 -18.89
CA PRO A 242 8.62 -22.00 -20.16
C PRO A 242 8.21 -20.54 -20.08
N LYS A 243 8.00 -19.92 -21.25
CA LYS A 243 7.42 -18.57 -21.36
C LYS A 243 6.07 -18.51 -20.64
N GLY A 244 5.84 -17.44 -19.88
CA GLY A 244 4.60 -17.21 -19.17
C GLY A 244 4.50 -17.88 -17.80
N TYR A 245 5.54 -18.59 -17.35
CA TYR A 245 5.58 -19.26 -16.06
C TYR A 245 6.75 -18.77 -15.19
N LEU A 246 6.61 -19.00 -13.89
CA LEU A 246 7.63 -18.78 -12.86
C LEU A 246 7.78 -20.04 -12.01
N TRP A 247 8.91 -20.13 -11.32
CA TRP A 247 9.15 -21.12 -10.28
C TRP A 247 9.54 -20.38 -8.99
N VAL A 248 8.86 -20.68 -7.88
CA VAL A 248 8.89 -19.87 -6.66
C VAL A 248 9.15 -20.72 -5.41
N MET A 249 9.79 -20.12 -4.40
CA MET A 249 10.06 -20.76 -3.10
C MET A 249 9.69 -19.88 -1.91
N GLY A 250 9.48 -20.51 -0.77
CA GLY A 250 9.46 -19.83 0.52
C GLY A 250 10.86 -19.53 1.04
N ASP A 251 11.00 -18.46 1.82
CA ASP A 251 12.23 -18.14 2.54
C ASP A 251 12.42 -19.08 3.75
N ASN A 252 11.34 -19.66 4.27
CA ASN A 252 11.38 -20.75 5.23
C ASN A 252 11.41 -22.07 4.45
N ARG A 253 12.63 -22.54 4.12
CA ARG A 253 12.85 -23.54 3.09
C ARG A 253 12.23 -24.89 3.43
N ASP A 254 12.32 -25.35 4.66
CA ASP A 254 11.77 -26.65 5.07
C ASP A 254 10.31 -26.58 5.53
N ASN A 255 9.74 -25.38 5.67
CA ASN A 255 8.34 -25.18 6.08
C ASN A 255 7.57 -24.32 5.06
N SER A 256 7.64 -24.72 3.79
CA SER A 256 6.98 -24.02 2.70
C SER A 256 6.43 -24.97 1.64
N SER A 257 5.10 -24.96 1.46
CA SER A 257 4.44 -25.50 0.27
C SER A 257 4.63 -24.53 -0.90
N ASP A 258 5.52 -24.86 -1.83
CA ASP A 258 5.90 -24.01 -2.96
C ASP A 258 6.14 -24.83 -4.25
N SER A 259 6.84 -24.27 -5.24
CA SER A 259 6.96 -24.89 -6.57
C SER A 259 7.63 -26.26 -6.55
N ARG A 260 8.35 -26.62 -5.47
CA ARG A 260 8.81 -28.01 -5.23
C ARG A 260 7.66 -29.00 -5.13
N SER A 261 6.54 -28.60 -4.53
CA SER A 261 5.40 -29.48 -4.26
C SER A 261 4.33 -29.44 -5.35
N TRP A 262 4.11 -28.28 -5.99
CA TRP A 262 2.98 -28.10 -6.93
C TRP A 262 3.36 -27.57 -8.32
N GLY A 263 4.64 -27.32 -8.57
CA GLY A 263 5.17 -26.95 -9.88
C GLY A 263 5.10 -25.45 -10.19
N LEU A 264 4.87 -25.12 -11.46
CA LEU A 264 5.04 -23.76 -11.99
C LEU A 264 3.85 -22.83 -11.67
N VAL A 265 4.13 -21.52 -11.58
CA VAL A 265 3.13 -20.45 -11.44
C VAL A 265 2.93 -19.75 -12.78
N PRO A 266 1.71 -19.77 -13.35
CA PRO A 266 1.37 -18.89 -14.47
C PRO A 266 1.53 -17.42 -14.08
N MET A 267 2.19 -16.61 -14.90
CA MET A 267 2.37 -15.16 -14.64
C MET A 267 1.05 -14.39 -14.57
N GLU A 268 0.00 -14.91 -15.19
CA GLU A 268 -1.37 -14.38 -15.10
C GLU A 268 -1.98 -14.53 -13.69
N ASN A 269 -1.50 -15.48 -12.88
CA ASN A 269 -1.97 -15.65 -11.50
C ASN A 269 -1.41 -14.56 -10.57
N ILE A 270 -0.40 -13.81 -10.99
CA ILE A 270 0.27 -12.81 -10.16
C ILE A 270 -0.67 -11.62 -9.94
N LYS A 271 -1.02 -11.38 -8.68
CA LYS A 271 -1.75 -10.18 -8.24
C LYS A 271 -0.85 -8.95 -8.14
N GLY A 272 0.38 -9.11 -7.70
CA GLY A 272 1.33 -8.00 -7.63
C GLY A 272 2.63 -8.34 -6.90
N ARG A 273 3.51 -7.34 -6.79
CA ARG A 273 4.78 -7.44 -6.06
C ARG A 273 4.62 -6.94 -4.63
N ALA A 274 5.10 -7.69 -3.66
CA ALA A 274 5.16 -7.24 -2.27
C ALA A 274 6.13 -6.04 -2.17
N TRP A 275 5.69 -4.93 -1.57
CA TRP A 275 6.45 -3.67 -1.58
C TRP A 275 7.04 -3.34 -0.21
N PHE A 276 6.20 -3.20 0.81
CA PHE A 276 6.62 -2.92 2.19
C PHE A 276 5.59 -3.43 3.18
N ILE A 277 6.01 -3.58 4.45
CA ILE A 277 5.10 -3.95 5.54
C ILE A 277 4.50 -2.66 6.10
N HIS A 278 3.20 -2.46 5.94
CA HIS A 278 2.53 -1.25 6.43
C HIS A 278 1.97 -1.40 7.86
N LEU A 279 1.68 -2.64 8.28
CA LEU A 279 1.13 -2.92 9.60
C LEU A 279 1.58 -4.31 10.08
N PRO A 280 2.60 -4.40 10.95
CA PRO A 280 3.17 -5.66 11.40
C PRO A 280 2.51 -6.14 12.71
N LEU A 281 1.33 -6.75 12.64
CA LEU A 281 0.63 -7.19 13.85
C LEU A 281 1.13 -8.57 14.30
N ASP A 282 1.23 -8.80 15.61
CA ASP A 282 1.63 -10.09 16.16
C ASP A 282 0.43 -10.87 16.74
N PRO A 283 -0.09 -11.89 16.03
CA PRO A 283 -1.24 -12.66 16.51
C PRO A 283 -0.97 -13.39 17.84
N SER A 284 0.28 -13.79 18.10
CA SER A 284 0.67 -14.47 19.34
C SER A 284 0.65 -13.53 20.56
N ARG A 285 0.72 -12.22 20.32
CA ARG A 285 0.72 -11.17 21.34
C ARG A 285 -0.49 -10.26 21.19
N HIS A 286 -1.69 -10.84 21.01
CA HIS A 286 -2.95 -10.09 20.91
C HIS A 286 -2.92 -8.95 19.88
N TYR A 287 -2.27 -9.19 18.73
CA TYR A 287 -2.09 -8.22 17.65
C TYR A 287 -1.34 -6.94 18.03
N ILE A 288 -0.50 -6.97 19.07
CA ILE A 288 0.42 -5.86 19.37
C ILE A 288 1.35 -5.63 18.16
N PRO A 289 1.52 -4.37 17.69
CA PRO A 289 2.39 -4.08 16.57
C PRO A 289 3.88 -4.35 16.86
N ARG A 290 4.58 -4.99 15.92
CA ARG A 290 6.05 -5.14 15.92
C ARG A 290 6.68 -3.87 15.36
N TRP A 291 6.91 -2.89 16.23
CA TRP A 291 7.32 -1.52 15.85
C TRP A 291 8.51 -1.44 14.88
N ASN A 292 9.50 -2.31 15.03
CA ASN A 292 10.70 -2.37 14.18
C ASN A 292 10.45 -2.86 12.74
N ARG A 293 9.22 -3.27 12.40
CA ARG A 293 8.86 -3.78 11.07
C ARG A 293 7.99 -2.80 10.26
N PHE A 294 7.53 -1.69 10.85
CA PHE A 294 6.78 -0.68 10.10
C PHE A 294 7.60 -0.13 8.95
N PHE A 295 6.96 -0.04 7.79
CA PHE A 295 7.53 0.42 6.52
C PHE A 295 8.81 -0.30 6.10
N LYS A 296 9.10 -1.49 6.66
CA LYS A 296 10.22 -2.32 6.24
C LYS A 296 10.01 -2.67 4.77
N ARG A 297 10.93 -2.22 3.92
CA ARG A 297 10.93 -2.52 2.49
C ARG A 297 11.19 -4.01 2.30
N ILE A 298 10.38 -4.63 1.47
CA ILE A 298 10.52 -6.03 1.13
C ILE A 298 11.54 -6.13 -0.01
N ARG A 299 12.57 -6.95 0.21
CA ARG A 299 13.62 -7.26 -0.77
C ARG A 299 13.79 -8.77 -0.82
#